data_AF-A0A848VPU5-F1
#
_entry.id   AF-A0A848VPU5-F1
#
_cell.length_a   1.000
_cell.length_b   1.000
_cell.length_c   1.000
_cell.angle_alpha   90.00
_cell.angle_beta   90.00
_cell.angle_gamma   90.00
#
_symmetry.space_group_name_H-M   'P 1'
#
loop_
_entity.id
_entity.type
_entity.pdbx_description
1 polymer ?
#
loop_
_entity_poly.entity_id
_entity_poly.type
_entity_poly.pdbx_seq_one_letter_code
_entity_poly.pdbx_strand_id
1 'polypeptide(L)' 'MAHYNLMLLYRALGDDERAGAHETRYLRYKADETSQSLAREYRQTDPFVNNESLPIHEHRGAEVP' A
#
# COMPACT_ATOMS: atom_id res chain seq x y z
N MET A 1 -5.82 6.36 -1.01
CA MET A 1 -6.81 5.74 -0.09
C MET A 1 -8.17 6.47 0.00
N ALA A 2 -8.38 7.66 -0.56
CA ALA A 2 -9.67 8.38 -0.45
C ALA A 2 -10.74 8.02 -1.52
N HIS A 3 -10.38 7.29 -2.59
CA HIS A 3 -11.30 7.06 -3.72
C HIS A 3 -12.43 6.08 -3.41
N TYR A 4 -12.21 5.10 -2.53
CA TYR A 4 -13.26 4.15 -2.15
C TYR A 4 -14.43 4.84 -1.45
N ASN A 5 -14.12 5.71 -0.48
CA ASN A 5 -15.15 6.45 0.27
C ASN A 5 -15.90 7.43 -0.64
N LEU A 6 -15.20 8.11 -1.55
CA LEU A 6 -15.83 9.01 -2.53
C LEU A 6 -16.76 8.25 -3.47
N MET A 7 -16.36 7.08 -3.97
CA MET A 7 -17.22 6.22 -4.78
C MET A 7 -18.52 5.87 -4.03
N LEU A 8 -18.43 5.44 -2.77
CA LEU A 8 -19.61 5.11 -1.96
C LEU A 8 -20.54 6.31 -1.74
N LEU A 9 -19.97 7.48 -1.43
CA LEU A 9 -20.74 8.71 -1.23
C LEU A 9 -21.46 9.13 -2.52
N TYR A 10 -20.79 9.09 -3.67
CA TYR A 10 -21.42 9.46 -4.95
C TYR A 10 -22.51 8.47 -5.37
N ARG A 11 -22.34 7.17 -5.13
CA ARG A 11 -23.43 6.18 -5.32
C ARG A 11 -24.63 6.48 -4.44
N ALA A 12 -24.41 6.81 -3.17
CA ALA A 12 -25.51 7.18 -2.26
C ALA A 12 -26.23 8.47 -2.69
N LEU A 13 -25.54 9.35 -3.41
CA LEU A 13 -26.10 10.57 -4.00
C LEU A 13 -26.69 10.36 -5.42
N GLY A 14 -26.56 9.17 -6.00
CA GLY A 14 -27.02 8.86 -7.37
C GLY A 14 -26.16 9.46 -8.50
N ASP A 15 -24.95 9.91 -8.18
CA ASP A 15 -24.00 10.49 -9.15
C ASP A 15 -23.07 9.37 -9.68
N ASP A 16 -23.60 8.57 -10.60
CA ASP A 16 -22.91 7.38 -11.13
C ASP A 16 -21.64 7.71 -11.93
N GLU A 17 -21.59 8.88 -12.58
CA GLU A 17 -20.42 9.32 -13.35
C GLU A 17 -19.22 9.54 -12.42
N ARG A 18 -19.41 10.30 -11.34
CA ARG A 18 -18.35 10.53 -10.36
C ARG A 18 -18.01 9.27 -9.59
N ALA A 19 -19.01 8.44 -9.27
CA ALA A 19 -18.77 7.14 -8.65
C ALA A 19 -17.83 6.28 -9.52
N GLY A 20 -18.10 6.14 -10.82
CA GLY A 20 -17.28 5.35 -11.75
C GLY A 20 -15.87 5.91 -11.92
N ALA A 21 -15.72 7.24 -11.95
CA ALA A 21 -14.41 7.89 -12.02
C ALA A 21 -13.56 7.63 -10.76
N HIS A 22 -14.19 7.54 -9.59
CA HIS A 22 -13.50 7.18 -8.34
C HIS A 22 -13.26 5.68 -8.22
N GLU A 23 -14.15 4.83 -8.71
CA GLU A 23 -13.98 3.38 -8.77
C GLU A 23 -12.77 3.00 -9.63
N THR A 24 -12.63 3.58 -10.82
CA THR A 24 -11.48 3.32 -11.70
C THR A 24 -10.15 3.70 -11.03
N ARG A 25 -10.11 4.85 -10.36
CA ARG A 25 -8.91 5.29 -9.62
C ARG A 25 -8.67 4.42 -8.39
N TYR A 26 -9.73 4.00 -7.70
CA TYR A 26 -9.62 3.06 -6.60
C TYR A 26 -8.99 1.76 -7.08
N LEU A 27 -9.49 1.13 -8.14
CA LEU A 27 -8.92 -0.12 -8.65
C LEU A 27 -7.47 0.05 -9.14
N ARG A 28 -7.14 1.19 -9.76
CA ARG A 28 -5.77 1.48 -10.22
C ARG A 28 -4.78 1.69 -9.08
N TYR A 29 -5.21 2.34 -8.00
CA TYR A 29 -4.33 2.73 -6.88
C TYR A 29 -4.59 1.94 -5.60
N LYS A 30 -5.52 1.00 -5.62
CA LYS A 30 -5.65 -0.01 -4.58
C LYS A 30 -4.32 -0.73 -4.59
N ALA A 31 -3.65 -0.73 -3.44
CA ALA A 31 -2.38 -1.41 -3.31
C ALA A 31 -2.56 -2.84 -3.81
N ASP A 32 -1.75 -3.23 -4.79
CA ASP A 32 -1.70 -4.60 -5.25
C ASP A 32 -1.15 -5.46 -4.11
N GLU A 33 -2.04 -6.19 -3.45
CA GLU A 33 -1.69 -7.10 -2.36
C GLU A 33 -0.71 -8.20 -2.84
N THR A 34 -0.62 -8.48 -4.15
CA THR A 34 0.30 -9.48 -4.71
C THR A 34 1.74 -8.98 -4.83
N SER A 35 1.95 -7.67 -4.98
CA SER A 35 3.29 -7.09 -4.98
C SER A 35 4.01 -7.28 -3.63
N GLN A 36 3.26 -7.37 -2.53
CA GLN A 36 3.82 -7.65 -1.20
C GLN A 36 4.21 -9.13 -1.01
N SER A 37 3.50 -10.07 -1.65
CA SER A 37 3.76 -11.50 -1.49
C SER A 37 5.06 -11.94 -2.17
N LEU A 38 5.38 -11.41 -3.35
CA LEU A 38 6.68 -11.66 -4.02
C LEU A 38 7.88 -11.20 -3.17
N ALA A 39 7.80 -9.99 -2.61
CA ALA A 39 8.85 -9.48 -1.73
C ALA A 39 8.95 -10.27 -0.41
N ARG A 40 7.87 -10.92 0.04
CA ARG A 40 7.84 -11.72 1.27
C ARG A 40 8.64 -13.01 1.17
N GLU A 41 8.70 -13.65 -0.01
CA GLU A 41 9.51 -14.86 -0.20
C GLU A 41 11.00 -14.54 -0.10
N TYR A 42 11.45 -13.47 -0.78
CA TYR A 42 12.83 -12.99 -0.73
C TYR A 42 13.26 -12.53 0.68
N ARG A 43 12.38 -11.87 1.44
CA ARG A 43 12.65 -11.44 2.83
C ARG A 43 12.76 -12.58 3.84
N GLN A 44 12.29 -13.78 3.53
CA GLN A 44 12.48 -14.95 4.41
C GLN A 44 13.89 -15.53 4.32
N THR A 45 14.56 -15.35 3.18
CA THR A 45 15.92 -15.88 2.96
C THR A 45 17.03 -14.97 3.45
N ASP A 46 16.77 -13.66 3.60
CA ASP A 46 17.73 -12.68 4.11
C ASP A 46 17.10 -11.82 5.22
N PRO A 47 17.47 -12.05 6.49
CA PRO A 47 16.97 -11.28 7.63
C PRO A 47 17.26 -9.78 7.55
N PHE A 48 18.36 -9.36 6.90
CA PHE A 48 18.74 -7.94 6.82
C PHE A 48 17.87 -7.17 5.82
N VAL A 49 17.43 -7.83 4.75
CA VAL A 49 16.53 -7.22 3.74
C VAL A 49 15.15 -6.93 4.33
N ASN A 50 14.76 -7.62 5.40
CA ASN A 50 13.50 -7.37 6.09
C ASN A 50 13.57 -6.17 7.05
N ASN A 51 14.77 -5.70 7.44
CA ASN A 51 14.93 -4.68 8.48
C ASN A 51 14.14 -3.41 8.15
N GLU A 52 14.30 -2.88 6.94
CA GLU A 52 13.61 -1.67 6.46
C GLU A 52 12.10 -1.85 6.23
N SER A 53 11.64 -3.10 6.14
CA SER A 53 10.21 -3.42 6.01
C SER A 53 9.50 -3.52 7.37
N LEU A 54 10.25 -3.56 8.48
CA LEU A 54 9.69 -3.61 9.82
C LEU A 54 9.31 -2.19 10.29
N PRO A 55 8.11 -1.98 10.83
CA PRO A 55 7.68 -0.68 11.36
C PRO A 55 8.58 -0.12 12.46
N ILE A 56 9.30 -1.01 13.16
CA ILE A 56 10.25 -0.69 14.21
C ILE A 56 11.49 -1.54 13.93
N HIS A 57 12.63 -0.89 13.70
CA HIS A 57 13.91 -1.56 13.46
C HIS A 57 15.09 -0.70 13.92
N GLU A 58 16.25 -1.34 14.10
CA GLU A 58 17.49 -0.68 14.50
C GLU A 58 18.35 -0.32 13.29
N HIS A 59 18.98 0.85 13.34
CA HIS A 59 20.11 1.18 12.49
C HIS A 59 21.34 1.24 13.38
N ARG A 60 22.35 0.39 13.13
CA ARG A 60 23.66 0.59 13.75
C ARG A 60 24.26 1.87 13.18
N GLY A 61 24.38 2.89 14.01
CA GLY A 61 25.14 4.09 13.67
C GLY A 61 26.57 3.71 13.34
N ALA A 62 27.19 4.43 12.40
CA ALA A 62 28.60 4.26 12.10
C ALA A 62 29.41 4.46 13.40
N GLU A 63 30.32 3.53 13.70
CA GLU A 63 31.28 3.72 14.79
C GLU A 63 32.05 5.01 14.51
N VAL A 64 31.88 5.98 15.41
CA VAL A 64 32.67 7.20 15.40
C VAL A 64 34.00 6.85 16.08
N PRO A 65 35.16 7.10 15.42
CA PRO A 65 36.48 6.73 15.94
C PRO A 65 36.84 7.44 17.25
#